data_AF-A0A7W5FBT3-F1
#
_entry.id   AF-A0A7W5FBT3-F1
#
_cell.length_a   1.000
_cell.length_b   1.000
_cell.length_c   1.000
_cell.angle_alpha   90.00
_cell.angle_beta   90.00
_cell.angle_gamma   90.00
#
_symmetry.space_group_name_H-M   'P 1'
#
loop_
_entity.id
_entity.type
_entity.pdbx_description
1 polymer ?
#
loop_
_entity_poly.entity_id
_entity_poly.type
_entity_poly.pdbx_seq_one_letter_code
_entity_poly.pdbx_strand_id
1 'polypeptide(L)'
;MEPVLQTILGAVPQATAFWLLIPLALAIAVAVAALPRGVRAPAVPVADDNRYAAELEAAAAEAAETAQRRRTEWLAAQTTVDEAWQAYEEASEAARRIAAATAFPLMSRRRKPGENVHRQRYLHRVATELCRSRQLSIAQLADVFAHRGWNPRLHPVQQEPILRNAVRAFRLEAYRKAVERERAAWRGAEAAAETLRTLRADAAAARLAGPAAETAEQHWWTEQWTPAELHAAV
;
A
#
# COMPACT_ATOMS: atom_id res chain seq x y z
N MET A 1 -23.03 31.00 39.76
CA MET A 1 -22.62 30.39 38.47
C MET A 1 -21.32 29.64 38.70
N GLU A 2 -21.47 28.44 39.25
CA GLU A 2 -20.41 27.57 39.78
C GLU A 2 -19.93 26.42 38.85
N PRO A 3 -20.12 26.39 37.51
CA PRO A 3 -19.55 25.32 36.70
C PRO A 3 -18.16 25.63 36.11
N VAL A 4 -17.65 26.87 36.20
CA VAL A 4 -16.39 27.27 35.55
C VAL A 4 -15.16 27.09 36.46
N LEU A 5 -15.33 27.23 37.78
CA LEU A 5 -14.22 27.07 38.74
C LEU A 5 -13.81 25.59 38.93
N GLN A 6 -14.75 24.65 38.78
CA GLN A 6 -14.44 23.21 38.89
C GLN A 6 -13.63 22.67 37.69
N THR A 7 -13.79 23.23 36.50
CA THR A 7 -13.00 22.83 35.32
C THR A 7 -11.55 23.32 35.40
N ILE A 8 -11.29 24.44 36.09
CA ILE A 8 -9.93 24.98 36.26
C ILE A 8 -9.16 24.24 37.36
N LEU A 9 -9.82 23.78 38.43
CA LEU A 9 -9.16 22.99 39.49
C LEU A 9 -8.92 21.52 39.10
N GLY A 10 -9.62 20.99 38.10
CA GLY A 10 -9.38 19.64 37.54
C GLY A 10 -8.21 19.56 36.55
N ALA A 11 -7.79 20.69 35.96
CA ALA A 11 -6.74 20.74 34.93
C ALA A 11 -5.33 21.06 35.46
N VAL A 12 -5.17 21.24 36.78
CA VAL A 12 -3.94 21.74 37.40
C VAL A 12 -2.98 20.68 37.99
N PRO A 13 -3.27 19.36 38.15
CA PRO A 13 -2.27 18.42 38.64
C PRO A 13 -1.46 17.70 37.53
N GLN A 14 -1.65 18.03 36.24
CA GLN A 14 -0.87 17.39 35.15
C GLN A 14 0.36 18.20 34.71
N ALA A 15 0.39 19.52 34.91
CA ALA A 15 1.54 20.35 34.55
C ALA A 15 2.71 20.26 35.56
N THR A 16 2.44 19.85 36.81
CA THR A 16 3.47 19.72 37.86
C THR A 16 4.32 18.45 37.72
N ALA A 17 3.81 17.40 37.09
CA ALA A 17 4.55 16.15 36.87
C ALA A 17 5.76 16.35 35.94
N PHE A 18 5.63 17.22 34.94
CA PHE A 18 6.73 17.54 34.02
C PHE A 18 7.89 18.27 34.70
N TRP A 19 7.59 19.16 35.65
CA TRP A 19 8.61 19.93 36.38
C TRP A 19 9.42 19.09 37.36
N LEU A 20 8.92 17.93 37.81
CA LEU A 20 9.68 17.00 38.67
C LEU A 20 10.54 16.00 37.88
N LEU A 21 10.20 15.73 36.62
CA LEU A 21 11.00 14.86 35.74
C LEU A 21 12.34 15.50 35.37
N ILE A 22 12.38 16.82 35.21
CA ILE A 22 13.60 17.56 34.87
C ILE A 22 14.68 17.44 35.96
N PRO A 23 14.42 17.72 37.25
CA PRO A 23 15.42 17.56 38.30
C PRO A 23 15.74 16.08 38.57
N LEU A 24 14.79 15.15 38.38
CA LEU A 24 15.05 13.72 38.51
C LEU A 24 16.01 13.21 37.42
N ALA A 25 15.80 13.62 36.17
CA ALA A 25 16.70 13.31 35.07
C ALA A 25 18.10 13.91 35.29
N LEU A 26 18.18 15.13 35.84
CA LEU A 26 19.45 15.77 36.20
C LEU A 26 20.16 15.02 37.34
N ALA A 27 19.44 14.60 38.37
CA ALA A 27 19.99 13.81 39.48
C ALA A 27 20.51 12.44 39.01
N ILE A 28 19.80 11.78 38.10
CA ILE A 28 20.25 10.53 37.47
C ILE A 28 21.50 10.77 36.62
N ALA A 29 21.55 11.84 35.82
CA ALA A 29 22.71 12.17 35.01
C ALA A 29 23.96 12.46 35.87
N VAL A 30 23.81 13.17 36.98
CA VAL A 30 24.89 13.44 37.94
C VAL A 30 25.33 12.15 38.65
N ALA A 31 24.39 11.29 39.04
CA ALA A 31 24.70 9.99 39.64
C ALA A 31 25.48 9.09 38.66
N VAL A 32 25.06 9.01 37.39
CA VAL A 32 25.76 8.25 36.34
C VAL A 32 27.15 8.81 36.05
N ALA A 33 27.32 10.14 36.10
CA ALA A 33 28.63 10.78 35.92
C ALA A 33 29.58 10.55 37.11
N ALA A 34 29.04 10.33 38.32
CA ALA A 34 29.78 10.08 39.55
C ALA A 34 30.11 8.60 39.79
N LEU A 35 29.58 7.67 38.98
CA LEU A 35 30.01 6.27 39.04
C LEU A 35 31.49 6.17 38.64
N PRO A 36 32.33 5.48 39.44
CA PRO A 36 33.73 5.27 39.08
C PRO A 36 33.80 4.53 37.75
N ARG A 37 34.35 5.19 36.73
CA ARG A 37 34.66 4.63 35.40
C ARG A 37 35.84 3.63 35.47
N GLY A 38 35.73 2.67 36.38
CA GLY A 38 36.76 1.69 36.73
C GLY A 38 36.50 0.29 36.18
N VAL A 39 35.41 0.07 35.42
CA VAL A 39 35.32 -1.12 34.60
C VAL A 39 36.07 -0.80 33.31
N ARG A 40 37.32 -1.26 33.21
CA ARG A 40 37.96 -1.48 31.92
C ARG A 40 36.94 -2.25 31.09
N ALA A 41 36.29 -1.56 30.16
CA ALA A 41 35.59 -2.24 29.09
C ALA A 41 36.61 -3.23 28.51
N PRO A 42 36.29 -4.53 28.40
CA PRO A 42 37.13 -5.42 27.63
C PRO A 42 37.36 -4.72 26.29
N ALA A 43 38.64 -4.60 25.90
CA ALA A 43 39.00 -3.96 24.65
C ALA A 43 38.12 -4.58 23.57
N VAL A 44 37.21 -3.79 23.00
CA VAL A 44 36.42 -4.21 21.86
C VAL A 44 37.47 -4.50 20.80
N PRO A 45 37.64 -5.75 20.34
CA PRO A 45 38.61 -6.05 19.31
C PRO A 45 38.27 -5.15 18.11
N VAL A 46 39.20 -4.25 17.79
CA VAL A 46 39.08 -3.38 16.62
C VAL A 46 39.29 -4.27 15.40
N ALA A 47 38.19 -4.53 14.72
CA ALA A 47 38.04 -4.73 13.27
C ALA A 47 39.16 -5.50 12.57
N ASP A 48 39.06 -6.83 12.66
CA ASP A 48 39.15 -7.84 11.59
C ASP A 48 38.68 -9.13 12.30
N ASP A 49 37.74 -9.96 11.85
CA ASP A 49 37.22 -10.21 10.52
C ASP A 49 35.96 -11.09 10.70
N ASN A 50 34.89 -10.57 11.31
CA ASN A 50 33.61 -11.29 11.26
C ASN A 50 32.99 -11.04 9.89
N ARG A 51 33.62 -11.65 8.88
CA ARG A 51 33.24 -11.54 7.48
C ARG A 51 31.77 -11.89 7.29
N TYR A 52 31.27 -12.89 8.01
CA TYR A 52 29.86 -13.24 8.00
C TYR A 52 28.95 -12.10 8.50
N ALA A 53 29.29 -11.46 9.63
CA ALA A 53 28.54 -10.29 10.09
C ALA A 53 28.57 -9.14 9.06
N ALA A 54 29.72 -8.88 8.43
CA ALA A 54 29.84 -7.87 7.38
C ALA A 54 29.02 -8.22 6.12
N GLU A 55 28.98 -9.48 5.72
CA GLU A 55 28.15 -9.98 4.61
C GLU A 55 26.64 -9.83 4.93
N LEU A 56 26.22 -10.15 6.15
CA LEU A 56 24.84 -9.94 6.60
C LEU A 56 24.46 -8.46 6.69
N GLU A 57 25.38 -7.59 7.08
CA GLU A 57 25.17 -6.14 7.09
C GLU A 57 25.00 -5.58 5.67
N ALA A 58 25.83 -6.03 4.73
CA ALA A 58 25.69 -5.67 3.33
C ALA A 58 24.35 -6.16 2.76
N ALA A 59 23.97 -7.41 3.03
CA ALA A 59 22.67 -7.95 2.64
C ALA A 59 21.50 -7.17 3.29
N ALA A 60 21.63 -6.76 4.55
CA ALA A 60 20.64 -5.92 5.23
C ALA A 60 20.53 -4.52 4.61
N ALA A 61 21.64 -3.95 4.11
CA ALA A 61 21.63 -2.67 3.40
C ALA A 61 20.89 -2.79 2.06
N GLU A 62 21.18 -3.82 1.26
CA GLU A 62 20.47 -4.09 0.00
C GLU A 62 18.97 -4.38 0.22
N ALA A 63 18.65 -5.13 1.28
CA ALA A 63 17.28 -5.38 1.69
C ALA A 63 16.57 -4.10 2.13
N ALA A 64 17.28 -3.14 2.74
CA ALA A 64 16.72 -1.85 3.13
C ALA A 64 16.33 -1.02 1.91
N GLU A 65 17.19 -0.96 0.89
CA GLU A 65 16.88 -0.30 -0.38
C GLU A 65 15.68 -0.95 -1.07
N THR A 66 15.64 -2.29 -1.08
CA THR A 66 14.52 -3.04 -1.66
C THR A 66 13.22 -2.79 -0.91
N ALA A 67 13.23 -2.82 0.42
CA ALA A 67 12.06 -2.52 1.25
C ALA A 67 11.56 -1.09 1.02
N GLN A 68 12.47 -0.12 0.90
CA GLN A 68 12.13 1.26 0.59
C GLN A 68 11.48 1.39 -0.80
N ARG A 69 12.06 0.75 -1.83
CA ARG A 69 11.49 0.73 -3.18
C ARG A 69 10.08 0.13 -3.17
N ARG A 70 9.89 -1.04 -2.55
CA ARG A 70 8.56 -1.67 -2.46
C ARG A 70 7.56 -0.82 -1.68
N ARG A 71 8.02 -0.11 -0.64
CA ARG A 71 7.18 0.85 0.08
C ARG A 71 6.72 1.99 -0.81
N THR A 72 7.62 2.55 -1.62
CA THR A 72 7.24 3.60 -2.58
C THR A 72 6.28 3.11 -3.66
N GLU A 73 6.47 1.88 -4.16
CA GLU A 73 5.55 1.25 -5.12
C GLU A 73 4.15 1.05 -4.51
N TRP A 74 4.07 0.60 -3.26
CA TRP A 74 2.80 0.46 -2.56
C TRP A 74 2.09 1.81 -2.36
N LEU A 75 2.81 2.85 -1.96
CA LEU A 75 2.23 4.20 -1.83
C LEU A 75 1.70 4.73 -3.17
N ALA A 76 2.43 4.50 -4.27
CA ALA A 76 1.95 4.87 -5.60
C ALA A 76 0.69 4.06 -6.02
N ALA A 77 0.63 2.78 -5.65
CA ALA A 77 -0.55 1.96 -5.87
C ALA A 77 -1.76 2.44 -5.04
N GLN A 78 -1.54 2.89 -3.80
CA GLN A 78 -2.58 3.48 -2.96
C GLN A 78 -3.15 4.76 -3.59
N THR A 79 -2.30 5.67 -4.06
CA THR A 79 -2.77 6.86 -4.80
C THR A 79 -3.62 6.47 -6.03
N THR A 80 -3.22 5.44 -6.75
CA THR A 80 -3.97 4.93 -7.91
C THR A 80 -5.35 4.39 -7.51
N VAL A 81 -5.47 3.73 -6.35
CA VAL A 81 -6.75 3.26 -5.80
C VAL A 81 -7.65 4.43 -5.46
N ASP A 82 -7.11 5.46 -4.79
CA ASP A 82 -7.86 6.66 -4.41
C ASP A 82 -8.39 7.42 -5.63
N GLU A 83 -7.54 7.61 -6.66
CA GLU A 83 -7.95 8.21 -7.93
C GLU A 83 -9.04 7.38 -8.64
N ALA A 84 -8.89 6.06 -8.65
CA ALA A 84 -9.89 5.17 -9.25
C ALA A 84 -11.23 5.18 -8.48
N TRP A 85 -11.18 5.30 -7.15
CA TRP A 85 -12.35 5.45 -6.30
C TRP A 85 -13.07 6.76 -6.56
N GLN A 86 -12.35 7.89 -6.59
CA GLN A 86 -12.92 9.20 -6.92
C GLN A 86 -13.59 9.18 -8.30
N ALA A 87 -12.92 8.64 -9.31
CA ALA A 87 -13.49 8.52 -10.66
C ALA A 87 -14.74 7.62 -10.71
N TYR A 88 -14.83 6.59 -9.86
CA TYR A 88 -16.04 5.78 -9.71
C TYR A 88 -17.16 6.57 -9.05
N GLU A 89 -16.90 7.31 -7.98
CA GLU A 89 -17.91 8.13 -7.30
C GLU A 89 -18.47 9.22 -8.22
N GLU A 90 -17.62 9.93 -8.96
CA GLU A 90 -18.06 10.91 -9.97
C GLU A 90 -18.98 10.28 -11.02
N ALA A 91 -18.62 9.09 -11.52
CA ALA A 91 -19.45 8.35 -12.47
C ALA A 91 -20.77 7.87 -11.85
N SER A 92 -20.73 7.47 -10.58
CA SER A 92 -21.89 7.04 -9.79
C SER A 92 -22.87 8.20 -9.58
N GLU A 93 -22.37 9.38 -9.22
CA GLU A 93 -23.16 10.60 -9.10
C GLU A 93 -23.76 11.06 -10.43
N ALA A 94 -22.97 11.05 -11.50
CA ALA A 94 -23.47 11.37 -12.83
C ALA A 94 -24.59 10.42 -13.27
N ALA A 95 -24.44 9.11 -13.00
CA ALA A 95 -25.47 8.12 -13.28
C ALA A 95 -26.75 8.37 -12.45
N ARG A 96 -26.62 8.66 -11.15
CA ARG A 96 -27.77 9.00 -10.28
C ARG A 96 -28.51 10.25 -10.75
N ARG A 97 -27.79 11.32 -11.09
CA ARG A 97 -28.38 12.58 -11.59
C ARG A 97 -29.17 12.37 -12.88
N ILE A 98 -28.60 11.60 -13.81
CA ILE A 98 -29.26 11.31 -15.10
C ILE A 98 -30.44 10.36 -14.92
N ALA A 99 -30.33 9.36 -14.04
CA ALA A 99 -31.46 8.50 -13.71
C ALA A 99 -32.64 9.30 -13.14
N ALA A 100 -32.39 10.27 -12.26
CA ALA A 100 -33.43 11.16 -11.73
C ALA A 100 -34.13 11.97 -12.85
N ALA A 101 -33.39 12.44 -13.85
CA ALA A 101 -33.97 13.14 -15.00
C ALA A 101 -34.91 12.26 -15.84
N THR A 102 -34.76 10.93 -15.80
CA THR A 102 -35.63 9.98 -16.52
C THR A 102 -36.92 9.62 -15.78
N ALA A 103 -37.11 10.10 -14.55
CA ALA A 103 -38.36 9.91 -13.82
C ALA A 103 -39.56 10.64 -14.47
N PHE A 104 -39.29 11.64 -15.32
CA PHE A 104 -40.33 12.37 -16.03
C PHE A 104 -40.80 11.59 -17.27
N PRO A 105 -42.12 11.39 -17.44
CA PRO A 105 -42.65 10.64 -18.57
C PRO A 105 -42.32 11.34 -19.89
N LEU A 106 -41.82 10.58 -20.85
CA LEU A 106 -41.61 11.08 -22.20
C LEU A 106 -42.95 11.27 -22.91
N MET A 107 -43.27 12.51 -23.26
CA MET A 107 -44.43 12.83 -24.08
C MET A 107 -44.18 12.33 -25.51
N SER A 108 -44.55 11.07 -25.76
CA SER A 108 -44.36 10.43 -27.05
C SER A 108 -45.37 10.93 -28.07
N ARG A 109 -44.98 11.87 -28.94
CA ARG A 109 -45.71 12.15 -30.19
C ARG A 109 -45.44 11.05 -31.22
N ARG A 110 -46.33 10.89 -32.20
CA ARG A 110 -46.16 9.97 -33.34
C ARG A 110 -44.77 10.15 -33.95
N ARG A 111 -44.00 9.05 -34.00
CA ARG A 111 -42.60 9.05 -34.46
C ARG A 111 -42.51 9.55 -35.90
N LYS A 112 -41.54 10.43 -36.17
CA LYS A 112 -41.29 10.90 -37.54
C LYS A 112 -40.40 9.91 -38.28
N PRO A 113 -40.59 9.71 -39.60
CA PRO A 113 -39.60 9.03 -40.43
C PRO A 113 -38.22 9.70 -40.28
N GLY A 114 -37.15 8.91 -40.19
CA GLY A 114 -35.77 9.41 -40.00
C GLY A 114 -35.31 9.58 -38.55
N GLU A 115 -36.24 9.59 -37.58
CA GLU A 115 -35.92 9.79 -36.16
C GLU A 115 -34.99 8.70 -35.58
N ASN A 116 -35.13 7.46 -36.05
CA ASN A 116 -34.27 6.35 -35.63
C ASN A 116 -32.80 6.56 -36.04
N VAL A 117 -32.55 7.12 -37.23
CA VAL A 117 -31.18 7.40 -37.69
C VAL A 117 -30.54 8.48 -36.83
N HIS A 118 -31.30 9.51 -36.44
CA HIS A 118 -30.81 10.54 -35.52
C HIS A 118 -30.47 9.98 -34.13
N ARG A 119 -31.31 9.10 -33.59
CA ARG A 119 -31.08 8.43 -32.30
C ARG A 119 -29.85 7.54 -32.33
N GLN A 120 -29.66 6.78 -33.40
CA GLN A 120 -28.47 5.97 -33.59
C GLN A 120 -27.20 6.83 -33.70
N ARG A 121 -27.24 7.92 -34.50
CA ARG A 121 -26.13 8.87 -34.62
C ARG A 121 -25.79 9.52 -33.27
N TYR A 122 -26.81 9.87 -32.49
CA TYR A 122 -26.62 10.38 -31.12
C TYR A 122 -25.88 9.36 -30.25
N LEU A 123 -26.36 8.13 -30.18
CA LEU A 123 -25.73 7.04 -29.41
C LEU A 123 -24.26 6.85 -29.80
N HIS A 124 -23.99 6.73 -31.11
CA HIS A 124 -22.62 6.54 -31.60
C HIS A 124 -21.72 7.72 -31.24
N ARG A 125 -22.21 8.95 -31.41
CA ARG A 125 -21.44 10.17 -31.09
C ARG A 125 -21.07 10.21 -29.61
N VAL A 126 -22.04 10.03 -28.72
CA VAL A 126 -21.80 10.10 -27.28
C VAL A 126 -20.89 8.96 -26.82
N ALA A 127 -21.11 7.73 -27.31
CA ALA A 127 -20.22 6.62 -27.02
C ALA A 127 -18.78 6.86 -27.49
N THR A 128 -18.61 7.47 -28.68
CA THR A 128 -17.28 7.85 -29.19
C THR A 128 -16.61 8.90 -28.29
N GLU A 129 -17.35 9.91 -27.83
CA GLU A 129 -16.84 10.94 -26.91
C GLU A 129 -16.45 10.35 -25.55
N LEU A 130 -17.27 9.45 -25.00
CA LEU A 130 -16.97 8.73 -23.75
C LEU A 130 -15.73 7.84 -23.89
N CYS A 131 -15.54 7.18 -25.03
CA CYS A 131 -14.34 6.40 -25.28
C CYS A 131 -13.09 7.29 -25.42
N ARG A 132 -13.19 8.42 -26.13
CA ARG A 132 -12.07 9.37 -26.29
C ARG A 132 -11.63 9.98 -24.97
N SER A 133 -12.59 10.27 -24.08
CA SER A 133 -12.33 10.73 -22.71
C SER A 133 -11.94 9.61 -21.74
N ARG A 134 -11.72 8.38 -22.22
CA ARG A 134 -11.36 7.19 -21.43
C ARG A 134 -12.37 6.85 -20.33
N GLN A 135 -13.63 7.24 -20.50
CA GLN A 135 -14.74 6.90 -19.60
C GLN A 135 -15.41 5.57 -19.98
N LEU A 136 -15.16 5.09 -21.19
CA LEU A 136 -15.72 3.85 -21.75
C LEU A 136 -14.60 3.07 -22.45
N SER A 137 -14.62 1.74 -22.36
CA SER A 137 -13.59 0.91 -22.98
C SER A 137 -13.78 0.76 -24.48
N ILE A 138 -12.70 0.47 -25.23
CA ILE A 138 -12.79 0.21 -26.68
C ILE A 138 -13.72 -0.99 -26.98
N ALA A 139 -13.70 -2.02 -26.12
CA ALA A 139 -14.59 -3.17 -26.24
C ALA A 139 -16.06 -2.77 -26.08
N GLN A 140 -16.38 -1.95 -25.07
CA GLN A 140 -17.73 -1.42 -24.87
C GLN A 140 -18.16 -0.54 -26.04
N LEU A 141 -17.25 0.26 -26.62
CA LEU A 141 -17.55 1.06 -27.81
C LEU A 141 -17.87 0.15 -29.01
N ALA A 142 -17.11 -0.92 -29.20
CA ALA A 142 -17.39 -1.91 -30.25
C ALA A 142 -18.75 -2.58 -30.05
N ASP A 143 -19.14 -2.89 -28.80
CA ASP A 143 -20.47 -3.41 -28.48
C ASP A 143 -21.59 -2.42 -28.80
N VAL A 144 -21.37 -1.12 -28.57
CA VAL A 144 -22.32 -0.06 -28.95
C VAL A 144 -22.51 -0.03 -30.47
N PHE A 145 -21.43 -0.04 -31.26
CA PHE A 145 -21.53 -0.05 -32.72
C PHE A 145 -22.15 -1.33 -33.28
N ALA A 146 -21.92 -2.46 -32.61
CA ALA A 146 -22.51 -3.75 -32.95
C ALA A 146 -23.93 -3.95 -32.38
N HIS A 147 -24.47 -2.98 -31.63
CA HIS A 147 -25.77 -3.05 -30.94
C HIS A 147 -25.91 -4.27 -30.01
N ARG A 148 -24.80 -4.77 -29.44
CA ARG A 148 -24.80 -5.89 -28.50
C ARG A 148 -25.17 -5.40 -27.11
N GLY A 149 -26.43 -5.61 -26.71
CA GLY A 149 -26.96 -5.08 -25.45
C GLY A 149 -27.31 -3.58 -25.49
N TRP A 150 -27.20 -2.94 -26.67
CA TRP A 150 -27.53 -1.53 -26.88
C TRP A 150 -28.68 -1.41 -27.88
N ASN A 151 -29.70 -0.62 -27.54
CA ASN A 151 -30.84 -0.40 -28.42
C ASN A 151 -30.78 1.02 -29.03
N PRO A 152 -30.38 1.15 -30.30
CA PRO A 152 -30.24 2.46 -30.96
C PRO A 152 -31.59 3.14 -31.24
N ARG A 153 -32.71 2.42 -31.08
CA ARG A 153 -34.07 2.95 -31.31
C ARG A 153 -34.63 3.69 -30.08
N LEU A 154 -34.01 3.54 -28.91
CA LEU A 154 -34.42 4.23 -27.69
C LEU A 154 -34.29 5.75 -27.83
N HIS A 155 -35.11 6.49 -27.09
CA HIS A 155 -34.99 7.95 -27.04
C HIS A 155 -33.64 8.34 -26.41
N PRO A 156 -32.98 9.45 -26.81
CA PRO A 156 -31.69 9.86 -26.22
C PRO A 156 -31.71 9.91 -24.69
N VAL A 157 -32.79 10.45 -24.12
CA VAL A 157 -33.05 10.47 -22.67
C VAL A 157 -33.06 9.07 -22.03
N GLN A 158 -33.45 8.02 -22.75
CA GLN A 158 -33.39 6.63 -22.28
C GLN A 158 -32.03 5.98 -22.54
N GLN A 159 -31.29 6.43 -23.55
CA GLN A 159 -29.96 5.94 -23.88
C GLN A 159 -28.90 6.46 -22.90
N GLU A 160 -29.03 7.70 -22.45
CA GLU A 160 -28.09 8.34 -21.52
C GLU A 160 -27.89 7.59 -20.19
N PRO A 161 -28.95 7.16 -19.47
CA PRO A 161 -28.79 6.35 -18.26
C PRO A 161 -28.06 5.04 -18.52
N ILE A 162 -28.33 4.39 -19.65
CA ILE A 162 -27.67 3.11 -20.02
C ILE A 162 -26.17 3.35 -20.25
N LEU A 163 -25.82 4.41 -20.99
CA LEU A 163 -24.41 4.81 -21.19
C LEU A 163 -23.72 5.14 -19.87
N ARG A 164 -24.38 5.91 -18.99
CA ARG A 164 -23.79 6.32 -17.71
C ARG A 164 -23.63 5.16 -16.74
N ASN A 165 -24.56 4.21 -16.75
CA ASN A 165 -24.40 2.96 -16.00
C ASN A 165 -23.25 2.11 -16.54
N ALA A 166 -23.02 2.08 -17.86
CA ALA A 166 -21.86 1.40 -18.43
C ALA A 166 -20.53 2.06 -18.03
N VAL A 167 -20.47 3.40 -18.01
CA VAL A 167 -19.32 4.16 -17.49
C VAL A 167 -19.08 3.85 -16.02
N ARG A 168 -20.13 3.88 -15.19
CA ARG A 168 -20.05 3.53 -13.77
C ARG A 168 -19.52 2.11 -13.56
N ALA A 169 -20.02 1.14 -14.31
CA ALA A 169 -19.57 -0.26 -14.25
C ALA A 169 -18.10 -0.40 -14.66
N PHE A 170 -17.69 0.28 -15.73
CA PHE A 170 -16.29 0.31 -16.18
C PHE A 170 -15.35 0.90 -15.12
N ARG A 171 -15.74 2.01 -14.48
CA ARG A 171 -14.97 2.62 -13.39
C ARG A 171 -14.89 1.72 -12.17
N LEU A 172 -15.97 1.04 -11.81
CA LEU A 172 -15.96 0.07 -10.71
C LEU A 172 -15.00 -1.09 -10.98
N GLU A 173 -14.95 -1.59 -12.21
CA GLU A 173 -14.00 -2.63 -12.61
C GLU A 173 -12.55 -2.13 -12.53
N ALA A 174 -12.30 -0.89 -12.98
CA ALA A 174 -10.98 -0.27 -12.88
C ALA A 174 -10.54 -0.10 -11.41
N TYR A 175 -11.44 0.35 -10.53
CA TYR A 175 -11.19 0.43 -9.09
C TYR A 175 -10.85 -0.94 -8.50
N ARG A 176 -11.63 -1.99 -8.80
CA ARG A 176 -11.34 -3.35 -8.33
C ARG A 176 -9.96 -3.83 -8.79
N LYS A 177 -9.60 -3.57 -10.04
CA LYS A 177 -8.25 -3.88 -10.57
C LYS A 177 -7.14 -3.10 -9.86
N ALA A 178 -7.38 -1.83 -9.50
CA ALA A 178 -6.43 -1.03 -8.74
C ALA A 178 -6.24 -1.61 -7.33
N VAL A 179 -7.32 -1.97 -6.64
CA VAL A 179 -7.26 -2.59 -5.29
C VAL A 179 -6.48 -3.89 -5.31
N GLU A 180 -6.67 -4.76 -6.31
CA GLU A 180 -5.89 -6.00 -6.40
C GLU A 180 -4.39 -5.75 -6.62
N ARG A 181 -4.03 -4.71 -7.39
CA ARG A 181 -2.63 -4.31 -7.57
C ARG A 181 -2.04 -3.73 -6.28
N GLU A 182 -2.79 -2.89 -5.58
CA GLU A 182 -2.39 -2.33 -4.29
C GLU A 182 -2.16 -3.44 -3.26
N ARG A 183 -3.07 -4.42 -3.15
CA ARG A 183 -2.90 -5.59 -2.28
C ARG A 183 -1.66 -6.40 -2.62
N ALA A 184 -1.37 -6.58 -3.90
CA ALA A 184 -0.15 -7.27 -4.33
C ALA A 184 1.11 -6.46 -3.97
N ALA A 185 1.10 -5.15 -4.17
CA ALA A 185 2.20 -4.26 -3.79
C ALA A 185 2.41 -4.21 -2.27
N TRP A 186 1.32 -4.18 -1.49
CA TRP A 186 1.36 -4.23 -0.03
C TRP A 186 2.03 -5.51 0.46
N ARG A 187 1.58 -6.69 -0.04
CA ARG A 187 2.22 -7.96 0.31
C ARG A 187 3.70 -7.99 -0.06
N GLY A 188 4.07 -7.41 -1.20
CA GLY A 188 5.48 -7.27 -1.61
C GLY A 188 6.30 -6.37 -0.68
N ALA A 189 5.71 -5.27 -0.20
CA ALA A 189 6.35 -4.37 0.76
C ALA A 189 6.50 -5.02 2.14
N GLU A 190 5.47 -5.70 2.64
CA GLU A 190 5.53 -6.44 3.92
C GLU A 190 6.57 -7.55 3.88
N ALA A 191 6.63 -8.32 2.80
CA ALA A 191 7.64 -9.38 2.64
C ALA A 191 9.07 -8.79 2.66
N ALA A 192 9.32 -7.70 1.94
CA ALA A 192 10.62 -7.04 1.93
C ALA A 192 10.98 -6.45 3.32
N ALA A 193 9.99 -5.91 4.03
CA ALA A 193 10.19 -5.40 5.38
C ALA A 193 10.48 -6.51 6.40
N GLU A 194 9.87 -7.69 6.24
CA GLU A 194 10.18 -8.88 7.05
C GLU A 194 11.61 -9.35 6.78
N THR A 195 12.00 -9.54 5.52
CA THR A 195 13.38 -9.93 5.15
C THR A 195 14.41 -8.98 5.74
N LEU A 196 14.15 -7.67 5.68
CA LEU A 196 15.02 -6.67 6.30
C LEU A 196 15.11 -6.82 7.83
N ARG A 197 13.99 -7.09 8.51
CA ARG A 197 13.97 -7.30 9.96
C ARG A 197 14.76 -8.54 10.36
N THR A 198 14.58 -9.64 9.63
CA THR A 198 15.35 -10.88 9.83
C THR A 198 16.84 -10.63 9.64
N LEU A 199 17.26 -10.07 8.50
CA LEU A 199 18.68 -9.81 8.22
C LEU A 199 19.33 -8.87 9.24
N ARG A 200 18.61 -7.87 9.74
CA ARG A 200 19.10 -7.00 10.82
C ARG A 200 19.27 -7.74 12.14
N ALA A 201 18.36 -8.64 12.47
CA ALA A 201 18.46 -9.47 13.66
C ALA A 201 19.65 -10.44 13.54
N ASP A 202 19.82 -11.08 12.38
CA ASP A 202 20.91 -12.01 12.10
C ASP A 202 22.27 -11.28 12.13
N ALA A 203 22.38 -10.10 11.50
CA ALA A 203 23.59 -9.29 11.55
C ALA A 203 23.93 -8.87 12.99
N ALA A 204 22.92 -8.51 13.80
CA ALA A 204 23.13 -8.18 15.20
C ALA A 204 23.58 -9.39 16.02
N ALA A 205 23.00 -10.57 15.77
CA ALA A 205 23.38 -11.82 16.42
C ALA A 205 24.82 -12.23 16.04
N ALA A 206 25.17 -12.16 14.76
CA ALA A 206 26.52 -12.47 14.25
C ALA A 206 27.58 -11.56 14.89
N ARG A 207 27.31 -10.24 14.99
CA ARG A 207 28.20 -9.30 15.69
C ARG A 207 28.45 -9.69 17.14
N LEU A 208 27.43 -10.19 17.84
CA LEU A 208 27.55 -10.60 19.25
C LEU A 208 28.26 -11.95 19.40
N ALA A 209 28.13 -12.86 18.44
CA ALA A 209 28.78 -14.17 18.48
C ALA A 209 30.31 -14.09 18.30
N GLY A 210 30.77 -13.09 17.52
CA GLY A 210 32.18 -12.91 17.20
C GLY A 210 32.75 -13.99 16.25
N PRO A 211 34.00 -13.84 15.79
CA PRO A 211 34.59 -14.71 14.76
C PRO A 211 34.88 -16.15 15.24
N ALA A 212 34.88 -16.41 16.55
CA ALA A 212 35.16 -17.74 17.12
C ALA A 212 33.96 -18.72 17.07
N ALA A 213 32.74 -18.21 16.92
CA ALA A 213 31.55 -19.06 16.76
C ALA A 213 31.46 -19.67 15.36
N GLU A 214 31.91 -18.92 14.35
CA GLU A 214 31.90 -19.33 12.94
C GLU A 214 32.90 -20.47 12.68
N THR A 215 34.09 -20.40 13.28
CA THR A 215 35.05 -21.50 13.24
C THR A 215 34.54 -22.75 13.97
N ALA A 216 33.82 -22.62 15.08
CA ALA A 216 33.27 -23.78 15.79
C ALA A 216 32.17 -24.50 14.97
N GLU A 217 31.31 -23.76 14.28
CA GLU A 217 30.23 -24.32 13.46
C GLU A 217 30.76 -24.91 12.14
N GLN A 218 31.77 -24.28 11.53
CA GLN A 218 32.48 -24.84 10.38
C GLN A 218 33.28 -26.10 10.77
N HIS A 219 33.98 -26.10 11.91
CA HIS A 219 34.69 -27.29 12.40
C HIS A 219 33.74 -28.45 12.68
N TRP A 220 32.58 -28.20 13.31
CA TRP A 220 31.55 -29.23 13.51
C TRP A 220 31.05 -29.81 12.18
N TRP A 221 30.78 -28.96 11.18
CA TRP A 221 30.40 -29.43 9.84
C TRP A 221 31.53 -30.22 9.15
N THR A 222 32.79 -29.87 9.39
CA THR A 222 33.93 -30.56 8.77
C THR A 222 34.16 -31.93 9.41
N GLU A 223 34.08 -32.03 10.75
CA GLU A 223 34.21 -33.29 11.50
C GLU A 223 33.10 -34.28 11.18
N GLN A 224 31.87 -33.80 10.93
CA GLN A 224 30.73 -34.67 10.62
C GLN A 224 30.79 -35.27 9.20
N TRP A 225 31.56 -34.66 8.28
CA TRP A 225 31.66 -35.09 6.88
C TRP A 225 33.05 -35.59 6.48
N THR A 226 34.05 -35.55 7.36
CA THR A 226 35.27 -36.33 7.15
C THR A 226 34.93 -37.82 7.12
N PRO A 227 35.17 -38.54 6.01
CA PRO A 227 34.83 -39.95 5.87
C PRO A 227 35.84 -40.80 6.64
N ALA A 228 35.77 -40.77 7.98
CA ALA A 228 36.55 -41.65 8.83
C ALA A 228 35.91 -43.06 8.94
N GLU A 229 34.69 -43.27 8.43
CA GLU A 229 33.95 -44.54 8.57
C GLU A 229 33.47 -45.16 7.24
N LEU A 230 34.22 -45.00 6.14
CA LEU A 230 34.05 -45.83 4.92
C LEU A 230 35.13 -46.91 4.78
N HIS A 231 35.60 -47.48 5.90
CA HIS A 231 36.41 -48.70 5.92
C HIS A 231 35.82 -49.73 6.90
N ALA A 232 34.78 -50.45 6.46
CA ALA A 232 34.50 -51.83 6.89
C ALA A 232 33.32 -52.44 6.11
N ALA A 233 33.54 -52.75 4.82
CA ALA A 233 32.76 -53.77 4.13
C ALA A 233 33.60 -54.30 2.96
N VAL A 234 34.53 -55.20 3.30
CA VAL A 234 35.08 -56.22 2.39
C VAL A 234 34.61 -57.56 2.92
#